data_AF-A0A4Z1FPP1-F1
#
_entry.id   AF-A0A4Z1FPP1-F1
#
_cell.length_a   1.000
_cell.length_b   1.000
_cell.length_c   1.000
_cell.angle_alpha   90.00
_cell.angle_beta   90.00
_cell.angle_gamma   90.00
#
_symmetry.space_group_name_H-M   'P 1'
#
loop_
_entity.id
_entity.type
_entity.pdbx_description
1 polymer ?
#
loop_
_entity_poly.entity_id
_entity_poly.type
_entity_poly.pdbx_seq_one_letter_code
_entity_poly.pdbx_strand_id
1 'polypeptide(L)'
;MSASKSESQLEALPTELKVQVLRSLPSVFSLNALAHSSPHFHNAYYDKEQARILTQVLENELGREALKEAWFVIRAARHVQLRAGNLLSDELDDTSRETLSGPLRSGRDLVNSELGITLDDMIWFSKKLPALQEVTMAFFESTIGNHPITGERIPLSSPPAKSPSKNELCRIQRAFLRIEAFTYLFSLEDHDSSAYRYAQDPSGPFMEQGLNRVYRHDWNRRRRPCDLSMEQKTLFLDRYEEWEIEEMVCVRDWYRREYGALYKQYPKEWKDVWIYQEWIDGPQFDTLEEVANSEWLREKDWLDWENVSELSMSKGFELLAEVKRKETGKEKVNLIYSAIDNDAIHFIDVDDFLSMTLEEWQILRTKDATRKDIPIQTLQKCLKEQSAWEESGCNAAWCWVRRQWERDHRKWYQTGKCLRSWGYVMWDAWRLDALGIFGRDVDEIGRHGPKKYGGRLLSESKTELFDE
;
A
#
# COMPACT_ATOMS: atom_id res chain seq x y z
N MET A 1 -29.65 50.04 14.24
CA MET A 1 -28.20 49.79 14.47
C MET A 1 -27.72 48.83 13.41
N SER A 2 -27.17 49.32 12.30
CA SER A 2 -26.54 48.46 11.29
C SER A 2 -25.16 48.06 11.79
N ALA A 3 -24.98 46.81 12.19
CA ALA A 3 -23.65 46.26 12.37
C ALA A 3 -22.96 46.30 11.00
N SER A 4 -22.04 47.24 10.79
CA SER A 4 -21.13 47.18 9.66
C SER A 4 -20.33 45.88 9.80
N LYS A 5 -20.66 44.87 9.00
CA LYS A 5 -19.81 43.69 8.83
C LYS A 5 -18.44 44.21 8.43
N SER A 6 -17.48 44.16 9.34
CA SER A 6 -16.08 44.31 8.97
C SER A 6 -15.76 43.15 8.05
N GLU A 7 -15.71 43.39 6.75
CA GLU A 7 -15.19 42.41 5.80
C GLU A 7 -13.82 41.94 6.28
N SER A 8 -13.59 40.64 6.27
CA SER A 8 -12.30 40.11 6.70
C SER A 8 -11.23 40.65 5.76
N GLN A 9 -10.08 41.10 6.29
CA GLN A 9 -8.98 41.63 5.48
C GLN A 9 -8.50 40.63 4.40
N LEU A 10 -8.71 39.33 4.64
CA LEU A 10 -8.41 38.26 3.68
C LEU A 10 -9.40 38.21 2.51
N GLU A 11 -10.67 38.56 2.75
CA GLU A 11 -11.70 38.61 1.70
C GLU A 11 -11.54 39.80 0.77
N ALA A 12 -10.94 40.89 1.26
CA ALA A 12 -10.62 42.08 0.48
C ALA A 12 -9.43 41.88 -0.48
N LEU A 13 -8.71 40.76 -0.39
CA LEU A 13 -7.56 40.49 -1.26
C LEU A 13 -7.98 40.37 -2.74
N PRO A 14 -7.14 40.83 -3.69
CA PRO A 14 -7.28 40.51 -5.11
C PRO A 14 -7.35 39.00 -5.36
N THR A 15 -8.05 38.60 -6.43
CA THR A 15 -8.26 37.19 -6.78
C THR A 15 -6.94 36.44 -6.93
N GLU A 16 -5.90 37.08 -7.47
CA GLU A 16 -4.57 36.49 -7.67
C GLU A 16 -3.92 36.11 -6.33
N LEU A 17 -4.05 36.98 -5.31
CA LEU A 17 -3.54 36.69 -3.97
C LEU A 17 -4.35 35.60 -3.28
N LYS A 18 -5.68 35.56 -3.50
CA LYS A 18 -6.52 34.45 -2.99
C LYS A 18 -6.12 33.12 -3.60
N VAL A 19 -5.89 33.06 -4.91
CA VAL A 19 -5.38 31.87 -5.60
C VAL A 19 -4.02 31.44 -5.04
N GLN A 20 -3.12 32.39 -4.78
CA GLN A 20 -1.82 32.08 -4.19
C GLN A 20 -1.94 31.54 -2.76
N VAL A 21 -2.86 32.09 -1.95
CA VAL A 21 -3.18 31.57 -0.62
C VAL A 21 -3.70 30.14 -0.73
N LEU A 22 -4.67 29.88 -1.62
CA LEU A 22 -5.24 28.54 -1.83
C LEU A 22 -4.16 27.52 -2.26
N ARG A 23 -3.25 27.91 -3.16
CA ARG A 23 -2.11 27.08 -3.60
C ARG A 23 -1.08 26.79 -2.51
N SER A 24 -0.99 27.65 -1.50
CA SER A 24 -0.03 27.51 -0.41
C SER A 24 -0.57 26.66 0.75
N LEU A 25 -1.82 26.19 0.65
CA LEU A 25 -2.42 25.37 1.70
C LEU A 25 -1.73 23.99 1.78
N PRO A 26 -1.56 23.45 3.00
CA PRO A 26 -0.78 22.24 3.22
C PRO A 26 -1.53 20.96 2.86
N SER A 27 -2.86 20.99 2.74
CA SER A 27 -3.68 19.81 2.50
C SER A 27 -5.01 20.12 1.81
N VAL A 28 -5.58 19.09 1.19
CA VAL A 28 -6.91 19.12 0.57
C VAL A 28 -7.99 19.45 1.62
N PHE A 29 -7.82 18.96 2.85
CA PHE A 29 -8.73 19.31 3.95
C PHE A 29 -8.74 20.82 4.23
N SER A 30 -7.57 21.45 4.33
CA SER A 30 -7.45 22.90 4.52
C SER A 30 -8.00 23.68 3.33
N LEU A 31 -7.77 23.20 2.10
CA LEU A 31 -8.34 23.77 0.89
C LEU A 31 -9.86 23.76 0.92
N ASN A 32 -10.45 22.61 1.24
CA ASN A 32 -11.89 22.44 1.31
C ASN A 32 -12.50 23.34 2.40
N ALA A 33 -11.89 23.37 3.59
CA ALA A 33 -12.32 24.22 4.69
C ALA A 33 -12.31 25.71 4.30
N LEU A 34 -11.22 26.20 3.69
CA LEU A 34 -11.12 27.61 3.30
C LEU A 34 -12.11 27.96 2.18
N ALA A 35 -12.21 27.10 1.16
CA ALA A 35 -13.13 27.30 0.04
C ALA A 35 -14.60 27.33 0.49
N HIS A 36 -14.99 26.56 1.52
CA HIS A 36 -16.34 26.59 2.07
C HIS A 36 -16.58 27.67 3.12
N SER A 37 -15.53 28.22 3.73
CA SER A 37 -15.66 29.26 4.75
C SER A 37 -16.02 30.64 4.20
N SER A 38 -15.73 30.92 2.92
CA SER A 38 -15.94 32.23 2.30
C SER A 38 -16.34 32.11 0.82
N PRO A 39 -17.43 32.78 0.37
CA PRO A 39 -17.81 32.83 -1.04
C PRO A 39 -16.71 33.41 -1.94
N HIS A 40 -15.85 34.30 -1.43
CA HIS A 40 -14.77 34.89 -2.21
C HIS A 40 -13.66 33.88 -2.51
N PHE A 41 -13.31 33.04 -1.53
CA PHE A 41 -12.36 31.95 -1.74
C PHE A 41 -12.98 30.80 -2.55
N HIS A 42 -14.28 30.54 -2.37
CA HIS A 42 -15.03 29.61 -3.21
C HIS A 42 -14.94 30.00 -4.69
N ASN A 43 -15.26 31.25 -5.01
CA ASN A 43 -15.21 31.76 -6.38
C ASN A 43 -13.79 31.74 -6.96
N ALA A 44 -12.77 32.07 -6.15
CA ALA A 44 -11.37 31.99 -6.57
C ALA A 44 -10.91 30.54 -6.82
N TYR A 45 -11.48 29.56 -6.11
CA TYR A 45 -11.17 28.15 -6.27
C TYR A 45 -11.85 27.54 -7.50
N TYR A 46 -13.13 27.82 -7.74
CA TYR A 46 -13.93 27.22 -8.83
C TYR A 46 -13.77 27.89 -10.19
N ASP A 47 -12.94 28.92 -10.31
CA ASP A 47 -12.57 29.50 -11.60
C ASP A 47 -11.62 28.55 -12.38
N LYS A 48 -11.12 28.98 -13.54
CA LYS A 48 -10.20 28.24 -14.44
C LYS A 48 -8.91 27.72 -13.78
N GLU A 49 -8.65 28.10 -12.54
CA GLU A 49 -7.45 27.75 -11.78
C GLU A 49 -7.62 26.52 -10.88
N GLN A 50 -8.82 25.93 -10.78
CA GLN A 50 -9.12 24.83 -9.86
C GLN A 50 -8.12 23.66 -9.95
N ALA A 51 -7.84 23.18 -11.17
CA ALA A 51 -6.91 22.06 -11.39
C ALA A 51 -5.48 22.41 -10.96
N ARG A 52 -5.03 23.64 -11.18
CA ARG A 52 -3.70 24.11 -10.77
C ARG A 52 -3.60 24.26 -9.26
N ILE A 53 -4.64 24.79 -8.62
CA ILE A 53 -4.73 24.89 -7.16
C ILE A 53 -4.67 23.51 -6.55
N LEU A 54 -5.53 22.58 -7.01
CA LEU A 54 -5.59 21.23 -6.47
C LEU A 54 -4.28 20.47 -6.70
N THR A 55 -3.67 20.55 -7.89
CA THR A 55 -2.36 19.96 -8.17
C THR A 55 -1.30 20.44 -7.17
N GLN A 56 -1.23 21.74 -6.92
CA GLN A 56 -0.25 22.30 -5.98
C GLN A 56 -0.52 21.86 -4.54
N VAL A 57 -1.79 21.82 -4.11
CA VAL A 57 -2.15 21.37 -2.77
C VAL A 57 -1.83 19.89 -2.57
N LEU A 58 -2.06 19.05 -3.59
CA LEU A 58 -1.66 17.64 -3.59
C LEU A 58 -0.13 17.49 -3.50
N GLU A 59 0.64 18.33 -4.20
CA GLU A 59 2.10 18.36 -4.09
C GLU A 59 2.57 18.79 -2.70
N ASN A 60 1.90 19.77 -2.08
CA ASN A 60 2.22 20.22 -0.73
C ASN A 60 1.95 19.12 0.32
N GLU A 61 0.89 18.34 0.13
CA GLU A 61 0.43 17.30 1.07
C GLU A 61 1.24 16.00 0.97
N LEU A 62 1.55 15.56 -0.25
CA LEU A 62 2.28 14.30 -0.51
C LEU A 62 3.78 14.50 -0.69
N GLY A 63 4.20 15.70 -1.10
CA GLY A 63 5.52 15.90 -1.71
C GLY A 63 5.55 15.45 -3.17
N ARG A 64 6.51 16.01 -3.92
CA ARG A 64 6.66 15.82 -5.36
C ARG A 64 6.80 14.34 -5.78
N GLU A 65 7.62 13.58 -5.08
CA GLU A 65 7.92 12.20 -5.48
C GLU A 65 6.75 11.24 -5.22
N ALA A 66 6.04 11.40 -4.10
CA ALA A 66 4.82 10.61 -3.85
C ALA A 66 3.67 11.04 -4.79
N LEU A 67 3.60 12.32 -5.18
CA LEU A 67 2.62 12.79 -6.15
C LEU A 67 2.81 12.14 -7.53
N LYS A 68 4.06 11.91 -7.98
CA LYS A 68 4.33 11.16 -9.22
C LYS A 68 3.73 9.76 -9.18
N GLU A 69 3.87 9.05 -8.05
CA GLU A 69 3.27 7.72 -7.88
C GLU A 69 1.74 7.78 -7.81
N ALA A 70 1.17 8.82 -7.20
CA ALA A 70 -0.28 9.04 -7.18
C ALA A 70 -0.85 9.22 -8.60
N TRP A 71 -0.15 9.96 -9.46
CA TRP A 71 -0.48 10.09 -10.87
C TRP A 71 -0.44 8.76 -11.62
N PHE A 72 0.53 7.92 -11.27
CA PHE A 72 0.64 6.59 -11.81
C PHE A 72 -0.54 5.69 -11.38
N VAL A 73 -0.95 5.75 -10.11
CA VAL A 73 -2.15 5.07 -9.58
C VAL A 73 -3.40 5.48 -10.35
N ILE A 74 -3.63 6.79 -10.52
CA ILE A 74 -4.78 7.30 -11.29
C ILE A 74 -4.84 6.69 -12.68
N ARG A 75 -3.69 6.68 -13.37
CA ARG A 75 -3.60 6.13 -14.73
C ARG A 75 -3.88 4.63 -14.75
N ALA A 76 -3.31 3.89 -13.80
CA ALA A 76 -3.55 2.46 -13.64
C ALA A 76 -5.04 2.17 -13.38
N ALA A 77 -5.69 2.94 -12.51
CA ALA A 77 -7.11 2.80 -12.21
C ALA A 77 -8.01 3.07 -13.43
N ARG A 78 -7.73 4.13 -14.20
CA ARG A 78 -8.47 4.42 -15.44
C ARG A 78 -8.34 3.30 -16.47
N HIS A 79 -7.20 2.65 -16.54
CA HIS A 79 -7.00 1.53 -17.43
C HIS A 79 -7.91 0.34 -17.10
N VAL A 80 -8.08 0.03 -15.81
CA VAL A 80 -9.04 -1.00 -15.37
C VAL A 80 -10.46 -0.63 -15.83
N GLN A 81 -10.88 0.62 -15.60
CA GLN A 81 -12.22 1.08 -16.01
C GLN A 81 -12.44 1.02 -17.54
N LEU A 82 -11.42 1.34 -18.33
CA LEU A 82 -11.51 1.25 -19.80
C LEU A 82 -11.59 -0.21 -20.28
N ARG A 83 -10.93 -1.15 -19.61
CA ARG A 83 -11.11 -2.59 -19.87
C ARG A 83 -12.53 -3.03 -19.56
N ALA A 84 -13.05 -2.63 -18.40
CA ALA A 84 -14.41 -2.96 -17.95
C ALA A 84 -15.50 -2.47 -18.91
N GLY A 85 -15.33 -1.29 -19.51
CA GLY A 85 -16.31 -0.65 -20.38
C GLY A 85 -16.39 -1.23 -21.80
N ASN A 86 -15.34 -1.89 -22.28
CA ASN A 86 -15.22 -2.34 -23.69
C ASN A 86 -15.45 -3.85 -23.85
N LEU A 87 -16.50 -4.36 -23.20
CA LEU A 87 -16.93 -5.78 -23.13
C LEU A 87 -17.21 -6.50 -24.47
N LEU A 88 -17.13 -5.84 -25.62
CA LEU A 88 -17.61 -6.36 -26.91
C LEU A 88 -16.54 -6.43 -28.03
N SER A 89 -15.27 -6.10 -27.75
CA SER A 89 -14.22 -6.08 -28.78
C SER A 89 -12.91 -6.68 -28.28
N ASP A 90 -12.66 -7.94 -28.64
CA ASP A 90 -11.35 -8.60 -28.45
C ASP A 90 -10.21 -7.84 -29.18
N GLU A 91 -10.51 -7.07 -30.23
CA GLU A 91 -9.53 -6.32 -31.03
C GLU A 91 -9.02 -5.02 -30.36
N LEU A 92 -9.70 -4.52 -29.31
CA LEU A 92 -9.33 -3.29 -28.61
C LEU A 92 -8.40 -3.52 -27.41
N ASP A 93 -8.22 -4.76 -26.95
CA ASP A 93 -7.29 -5.07 -25.84
C ASP A 93 -5.85 -4.82 -26.27
N ASP A 94 -5.47 -5.18 -27.50
CA ASP A 94 -4.12 -4.93 -28.03
C ASP A 94 -3.84 -3.42 -28.19
N THR A 95 -4.81 -2.64 -28.67
CA THR A 95 -4.62 -1.18 -28.83
C THR A 95 -4.56 -0.46 -27.48
N SER A 96 -5.37 -0.89 -26.50
CA SER A 96 -5.35 -0.33 -25.14
C SER A 96 -4.06 -0.71 -24.42
N ARG A 97 -3.59 -1.96 -24.58
CA ARG A 97 -2.29 -2.43 -24.10
C ARG A 97 -1.14 -1.72 -24.78
N GLU A 98 -1.18 -1.43 -26.08
CA GLU A 98 -0.14 -0.65 -26.77
C GLU A 98 -0.14 0.83 -26.33
N THR A 99 -1.32 1.43 -26.19
CA THR A 99 -1.48 2.84 -25.78
C THR A 99 -1.02 3.10 -24.34
N LEU A 100 -1.10 2.09 -23.46
CA LEU A 100 -0.50 2.15 -22.13
C LEU A 100 0.93 1.64 -22.08
N SER A 101 1.26 0.53 -22.74
CA SER A 101 2.61 -0.03 -22.69
C SER A 101 3.63 0.91 -23.32
N GLY A 102 3.29 1.72 -24.32
CA GLY A 102 4.20 2.74 -24.85
C GLY A 102 4.68 3.73 -23.76
N PRO A 103 3.77 4.46 -23.10
CA PRO A 103 4.10 5.35 -22.00
C PRO A 103 4.65 4.63 -20.76
N LEU A 104 4.10 3.47 -20.39
CA LEU A 104 4.55 2.67 -19.24
C LEU A 104 5.97 2.10 -19.45
N ARG A 105 6.33 1.66 -20.67
CA ARG A 105 7.67 1.15 -21.02
C ARG A 105 8.68 2.25 -21.25
N SER A 106 8.25 3.46 -21.62
CA SER A 106 9.18 4.54 -21.96
C SER A 106 10.04 5.00 -20.78
N GLY A 107 9.67 4.66 -19.54
CA GLY A 107 10.44 4.96 -18.33
C GLY A 107 10.67 6.45 -18.08
N ARG A 108 10.08 7.35 -18.89
CA ARG A 108 10.27 8.79 -18.75
C ARG A 108 9.36 9.31 -17.66
N ASP A 109 9.89 10.26 -16.88
CA ASP A 109 9.14 11.17 -16.04
C ASP A 109 8.16 11.96 -16.94
N LEU A 110 6.98 11.39 -17.14
CA LEU A 110 5.91 12.02 -17.91
C LEU A 110 5.37 13.21 -17.12
N VAL A 111 5.35 14.37 -17.75
CA VAL A 111 4.80 15.59 -17.14
C VAL A 111 3.27 15.45 -17.02
N ASN A 112 2.64 16.05 -16.00
CA ASN A 112 1.18 15.99 -15.76
C ASN A 112 0.32 16.22 -17.03
N SER A 113 0.75 17.11 -17.93
CA SER A 113 0.05 17.40 -19.20
C SER A 113 0.09 16.24 -20.19
N GLU A 114 1.13 15.40 -20.14
CA GLU A 114 1.29 14.21 -20.99
C GLU A 114 0.54 12.99 -20.41
N LEU A 115 0.14 13.06 -19.15
CA LEU A 115 -0.58 11.99 -18.45
C LEU A 115 -2.09 12.02 -18.67
N GLY A 116 -2.65 13.10 -19.23
CA GLY A 116 -4.08 13.23 -19.48
C GLY A 116 -4.94 13.21 -18.21
N ILE A 117 -4.36 13.60 -17.07
CA ILE A 117 -5.01 13.62 -15.76
C ILE A 117 -6.01 14.78 -15.73
N THR A 118 -7.26 14.44 -15.47
CA THR A 118 -8.37 15.40 -15.40
C THR A 118 -8.56 15.93 -13.97
N LEU A 119 -9.33 17.00 -13.82
CA LEU A 119 -9.72 17.48 -12.49
C LEU A 119 -10.50 16.42 -11.70
N ASP A 120 -11.38 15.66 -12.37
CA ASP A 120 -12.16 14.61 -11.73
C ASP A 120 -11.28 13.48 -11.20
N ASP A 121 -10.20 13.15 -11.91
CA ASP A 121 -9.20 12.19 -11.44
C ASP A 121 -8.50 12.67 -10.16
N MET A 122 -8.12 13.95 -10.12
CA MET A 122 -7.50 14.56 -8.94
C MET A 122 -8.47 14.57 -7.76
N ILE A 123 -9.75 14.88 -8.00
CA ILE A 123 -10.79 14.85 -6.97
C ILE A 123 -11.00 13.42 -6.49
N TRP A 124 -11.10 12.43 -7.38
CA TRP A 124 -11.22 11.02 -7.04
C TRP A 124 -10.07 10.58 -6.14
N PHE A 125 -8.83 10.86 -6.54
CA PHE A 125 -7.66 10.47 -5.76
C PHE A 125 -7.58 11.23 -4.42
N SER A 126 -7.97 12.51 -4.38
CA SER A 126 -7.95 13.30 -3.15
C SER A 126 -8.80 12.69 -2.02
N LYS A 127 -9.87 11.95 -2.38
CA LYS A 127 -10.73 11.24 -1.42
C LYS A 127 -10.01 10.06 -0.75
N LYS A 128 -8.98 9.50 -1.37
CA LYS A 128 -8.16 8.41 -0.84
C LYS A 128 -7.08 8.89 0.14
N LEU A 129 -6.72 10.18 0.12
CA LEU A 129 -5.61 10.71 0.93
C LEU A 129 -5.75 10.48 2.44
N PRO A 130 -6.93 10.64 3.07
CA PRO A 130 -7.06 10.38 4.50
C PRO A 130 -6.69 8.93 4.86
N ALA A 131 -7.12 7.97 4.04
CA ALA A 131 -6.77 6.56 4.25
C ALA A 131 -5.28 6.31 4.05
N LEU A 132 -4.66 6.90 3.01
CA LEU A 132 -3.22 6.81 2.78
C LEU A 132 -2.42 7.36 3.97
N GLN A 133 -2.82 8.50 4.52
CA GLN A 133 -2.20 9.10 5.70
C GLN A 133 -2.35 8.21 6.93
N GLU A 134 -3.55 7.66 7.15
CA GLU A 134 -3.83 6.75 8.27
C GLU A 134 -2.93 5.51 8.23
N VAL A 135 -2.85 4.82 7.08
CA VAL A 135 -1.99 3.63 6.95
C VAL A 135 -0.50 3.98 6.98
N THR A 136 -0.11 5.15 6.47
CA THR A 136 1.29 5.62 6.52
C THR A 136 1.73 5.80 7.96
N MET A 137 0.91 6.45 8.79
CA MET A 137 1.21 6.64 10.20
C MET A 137 1.15 5.32 10.98
N ALA A 138 0.18 4.44 10.68
CA ALA A 138 0.11 3.12 11.29
C ALA A 138 1.34 2.25 10.96
N PHE A 139 1.81 2.30 9.71
CA PHE A 139 3.06 1.65 9.31
C PHE A 139 4.23 2.22 10.10
N PHE A 140 4.38 3.55 10.14
CA PHE A 140 5.45 4.20 10.89
C PHE A 140 5.47 3.79 12.37
N GLU A 141 4.33 3.87 13.05
CA GLU A 141 4.23 3.56 14.49
C GLU A 141 4.54 2.10 14.81
N SER A 142 4.10 1.17 13.95
CA SER A 142 4.28 -0.26 14.17
C SER A 142 5.66 -0.77 13.75
N THR A 143 6.35 -0.07 12.84
CA THR A 143 7.64 -0.51 12.29
C THR A 143 8.78 0.41 12.70
N ILE A 144 8.81 1.64 12.20
CA ILE A 144 9.91 2.61 12.36
C ILE A 144 9.97 3.22 13.78
N GLY A 145 8.84 3.25 14.50
CA GLY A 145 8.75 3.78 15.86
C GLY A 145 9.49 2.97 16.93
N ASN A 146 10.05 1.82 16.57
CA ASN A 146 10.74 0.91 17.47
C ASN A 146 12.22 0.79 17.07
N HIS A 147 13.07 0.61 18.06
CA HIS A 147 14.49 0.36 17.84
C HIS A 147 14.63 -1.00 17.15
N PRO A 148 15.29 -1.08 15.98
CA PRO A 148 15.25 -2.31 15.19
C PRO A 148 15.94 -3.49 15.86
N ILE A 149 17.05 -3.24 16.55
CA ILE A 149 17.81 -4.28 17.24
C ILE A 149 17.08 -4.80 18.48
N THR A 150 16.68 -3.90 19.39
CA THR A 150 16.08 -4.32 20.67
C THR A 150 14.59 -4.65 20.53
N GLY A 151 13.93 -4.05 19.55
CA GLY A 151 12.47 -4.05 19.41
C GLY A 151 11.75 -3.16 20.42
N GLU A 152 12.50 -2.46 21.27
CA GLU A 152 11.93 -1.53 22.25
C GLU A 152 11.44 -0.27 21.57
N ARG A 153 10.36 0.31 22.08
CA ARG A 153 9.86 1.58 21.60
C ARG A 153 10.91 2.67 21.83
N ILE A 154 11.18 3.47 20.80
CA ILE A 154 12.19 4.53 20.93
C ILE A 154 11.67 5.57 21.96
N PRO A 155 12.41 5.86 23.05
CA PRO A 155 11.93 6.73 24.12
C PRO A 155 11.53 8.11 23.62
N LEU A 156 10.41 8.63 24.13
CA LEU A 156 9.85 9.94 23.79
C LEU A 156 10.77 11.12 24.14
N SER A 157 11.75 10.91 25.02
CA SER A 157 12.74 11.89 25.46
C SER A 157 13.88 12.10 24.46
N SER A 158 13.95 11.33 23.37
CA SER A 158 14.95 11.51 22.30
C SER A 158 14.36 12.37 21.16
N PRO A 159 14.61 13.70 21.14
CA PRO A 159 13.91 14.65 20.27
C PRO A 159 13.93 14.37 18.76
N PRO A 160 14.98 13.81 18.14
CA PRO A 160 14.95 13.55 16.70
C PRO A 160 14.12 12.30 16.32
N ALA A 161 13.90 11.34 17.23
CA ALA A 161 13.37 10.02 16.84
C ALA A 161 11.84 9.87 16.83
N LYS A 162 11.09 10.88 17.33
CA LYS A 162 9.65 10.74 17.62
C LYS A 162 8.74 10.89 16.39
N SER A 163 9.01 11.84 15.52
CA SER A 163 8.21 12.08 14.31
C SER A 163 8.89 11.47 13.09
N PRO A 164 8.14 10.94 12.12
CA PRO A 164 8.72 10.61 10.84
C PRO A 164 9.25 11.87 10.17
N SER A 165 10.40 11.77 9.51
CA SER A 165 10.83 12.84 8.62
C SER A 165 9.91 12.92 7.39
N LYS A 166 9.97 14.04 6.66
CA LYS A 166 9.26 14.16 5.37
C LYS A 166 9.69 13.08 4.37
N ASN A 167 10.97 12.69 4.39
CA ASN A 167 11.51 11.67 3.49
C ASN A 167 11.02 10.28 3.89
N GLU A 168 10.98 9.96 5.18
CA GLU A 168 10.42 8.70 5.68
C GLU A 168 8.95 8.56 5.30
N LEU A 169 8.14 9.61 5.52
CA LEU A 169 6.73 9.64 5.09
C LEU A 169 6.61 9.43 3.57
N CYS A 170 7.41 10.15 2.79
CA CYS A 170 7.37 10.07 1.34
C CYS A 170 7.68 8.65 0.83
N ARG A 171 8.72 7.99 1.37
CA ARG A 171 9.05 6.59 1.00
C ARG A 171 7.93 5.62 1.33
N ILE A 172 7.32 5.75 2.51
CA ILE A 172 6.19 4.91 2.93
C ILE A 172 5.00 5.12 1.97
N GLN A 173 4.64 6.37 1.69
CA GLN A 173 3.53 6.72 0.80
C GLN A 173 3.78 6.22 -0.63
N ARG A 174 4.98 6.41 -1.18
CA ARG A 174 5.38 5.88 -2.50
C ARG A 174 5.20 4.37 -2.56
N ALA A 175 5.63 3.65 -1.52
CA ALA A 175 5.49 2.20 -1.47
C ALA A 175 4.02 1.75 -1.46
N PHE A 176 3.16 2.40 -0.67
CA PHE A 176 1.72 2.13 -0.72
C PHE A 176 1.12 2.41 -2.10
N LEU A 177 1.47 3.54 -2.70
CA LEU A 177 0.97 3.94 -4.02
C LEU A 177 1.47 3.02 -5.13
N ARG A 178 2.69 2.52 -5.05
CA ARG A 178 3.23 1.53 -5.99
C ARG A 178 2.50 0.20 -5.88
N ILE A 179 2.23 -0.26 -4.66
CA ILE A 179 1.41 -1.46 -4.45
C ILE A 179 0.02 -1.23 -5.04
N GLU A 180 -0.63 -0.10 -4.76
CA GLU A 180 -1.94 0.26 -5.33
C GLU A 180 -1.92 0.32 -6.87
N ALA A 181 -0.88 0.89 -7.48
CA ALA A 181 -0.77 0.93 -8.93
C ALA A 181 -0.53 -0.47 -9.51
N PHE A 182 0.30 -1.29 -8.82
CA PHE A 182 0.49 -2.69 -9.17
C PHE A 182 -0.83 -3.45 -9.11
N THR A 183 -1.63 -3.24 -8.06
CA THR A 183 -2.93 -3.89 -7.94
C THR A 183 -3.77 -3.55 -9.15
N TYR A 184 -3.98 -2.26 -9.46
CA TYR A 184 -4.76 -1.85 -10.63
C TYR A 184 -4.22 -2.40 -11.98
N LEU A 185 -2.90 -2.40 -12.20
CA LEU A 185 -2.34 -2.84 -13.49
C LEU A 185 -2.54 -4.34 -13.74
N PHE A 186 -2.45 -5.14 -12.69
CA PHE A 186 -2.45 -6.60 -12.77
C PHE A 186 -3.72 -7.23 -12.19
N SER A 187 -4.70 -6.42 -11.86
CA SER A 187 -6.07 -6.85 -11.62
C SER A 187 -6.61 -7.60 -12.84
N LEU A 188 -6.86 -8.89 -12.69
CA LEU A 188 -7.77 -9.57 -13.61
C LEU A 188 -9.20 -9.28 -13.15
N GLU A 189 -9.99 -8.63 -13.99
CA GLU A 189 -11.44 -8.71 -13.85
C GLU A 189 -11.86 -10.16 -14.12
N ASP A 190 -12.68 -10.72 -13.23
CA ASP A 190 -13.22 -12.07 -13.36
C ASP A 190 -14.28 -12.12 -14.46
N HIS A 191 -13.84 -12.11 -15.72
CA HIS A 191 -14.75 -12.13 -16.87
C HIS A 191 -15.53 -13.46 -16.98
N ASP A 192 -15.10 -14.52 -16.30
CA ASP A 192 -15.83 -15.80 -16.19
C ASP A 192 -16.94 -15.79 -15.10
N SER A 193 -17.04 -14.72 -14.29
CA SER A 193 -18.10 -14.55 -13.27
C SER A 193 -19.52 -14.47 -13.86
N SER A 194 -19.66 -14.21 -15.16
CA SER A 194 -20.97 -14.16 -15.83
C SER A 194 -21.74 -15.49 -15.74
N ALA A 195 -21.06 -16.62 -15.62
CA ALA A 195 -21.67 -17.93 -15.39
C ALA A 195 -22.39 -18.03 -14.02
N TYR A 196 -22.04 -17.17 -13.06
CA TYR A 196 -22.50 -17.20 -11.68
C TYR A 196 -23.55 -16.13 -11.35
N ARG A 197 -23.63 -15.05 -12.14
CA ARG A 197 -24.66 -13.98 -11.95
C ARG A 197 -26.10 -14.49 -12.00
N TYR A 198 -26.36 -15.62 -12.66
CA TYR A 198 -27.71 -16.17 -12.84
C TYR A 198 -28.22 -17.04 -11.68
N ALA A 199 -27.42 -17.26 -10.64
CA ALA A 199 -27.78 -18.15 -9.53
C ALA A 199 -27.75 -17.47 -8.14
N GLN A 200 -28.15 -16.19 -8.12
CA GLN A 200 -28.53 -15.48 -6.90
C GLN A 200 -29.71 -16.21 -6.22
N ASP A 201 -29.56 -16.57 -4.94
CA ASP A 201 -30.65 -17.07 -4.11
C ASP A 201 -31.30 -15.86 -3.38
N PRO A 202 -32.52 -15.46 -3.77
CA PRO A 202 -33.18 -14.28 -3.19
C PRO A 202 -33.67 -14.48 -1.75
N SER A 203 -33.48 -15.67 -1.16
CA SER A 203 -34.02 -16.05 0.16
C SER A 203 -32.95 -16.35 1.22
N GLY A 204 -31.68 -16.11 0.96
CA GLY A 204 -30.59 -16.39 1.91
C GLY A 204 -30.66 -15.54 3.19
N PRO A 205 -30.25 -16.07 4.37
CA PRO A 205 -30.38 -15.40 5.68
C PRO A 205 -29.54 -14.13 5.87
N PHE A 206 -28.66 -13.80 4.90
CA PHE A 206 -27.85 -12.58 4.90
C PHE A 206 -28.30 -11.54 3.87
N MET A 207 -29.43 -11.76 3.17
CA MET A 207 -30.10 -10.71 2.37
C MET A 207 -30.44 -9.49 3.24
N GLU A 208 -30.89 -9.71 4.48
CA GLU A 208 -31.15 -8.64 5.45
C GLU A 208 -29.86 -7.89 5.90
N GLN A 209 -28.70 -8.49 5.66
CA GLN A 209 -27.37 -7.94 6.00
C GLN A 209 -26.62 -7.42 4.76
N GLY A 210 -27.21 -7.54 3.56
CA GLY A 210 -26.65 -7.07 2.30
C GLY A 210 -25.45 -7.87 1.76
N LEU A 211 -25.28 -9.13 2.17
CA LEU A 211 -24.17 -9.99 1.68
C LEU A 211 -24.65 -10.83 0.50
N ASN A 212 -23.93 -10.75 -0.63
CA ASN A 212 -24.23 -11.51 -1.84
C ASN A 212 -23.69 -12.95 -1.76
N ARG A 213 -24.24 -13.85 -2.59
CA ARG A 213 -23.87 -15.26 -2.66
C ARG A 213 -22.48 -15.40 -3.31
N VAL A 214 -21.52 -15.92 -2.56
CA VAL A 214 -20.10 -16.05 -2.97
C VAL A 214 -19.88 -17.42 -3.60
N TYR A 215 -19.51 -17.47 -4.86
CA TYR A 215 -19.15 -18.75 -5.49
C TYR A 215 -17.72 -19.15 -5.16
N ARG A 216 -17.50 -20.47 -5.02
CA ARG A 216 -16.20 -21.13 -5.02
C ARG A 216 -15.39 -20.73 -6.25
N HIS A 217 -14.74 -19.58 -6.18
CA HIS A 217 -13.68 -19.25 -7.13
C HIS A 217 -12.65 -20.37 -6.99
N ASP A 218 -12.39 -21.07 -8.08
CA ASP A 218 -11.47 -22.19 -8.09
C ASP A 218 -10.07 -21.67 -7.74
N TRP A 219 -9.71 -21.75 -6.46
CA TRP A 219 -8.40 -21.38 -5.94
C TRP A 219 -7.27 -22.10 -6.71
N ASN A 220 -7.57 -23.22 -7.37
CA ASN A 220 -6.63 -23.94 -8.23
C ASN A 220 -6.43 -23.31 -9.62
N ARG A 221 -7.42 -22.59 -10.18
CA ARG A 221 -7.21 -21.81 -11.42
C ARG A 221 -6.20 -20.68 -11.24
N ARG A 222 -5.91 -20.29 -9.99
CA ARG A 222 -4.99 -19.21 -9.59
C ARG A 222 -3.51 -19.57 -9.68
N ARG A 223 -3.19 -20.85 -9.92
CA ARG A 223 -1.84 -21.36 -10.22
C ARG A 223 -1.66 -21.52 -11.73
N ARG A 224 -1.63 -20.43 -12.49
CA ARG A 224 -0.98 -20.43 -13.81
C ARG A 224 0.40 -19.79 -13.66
N PRO A 225 1.44 -20.58 -13.35
CA PRO A 225 2.80 -20.09 -13.41
C PRO A 225 3.18 -19.96 -14.90
N CYS A 226 3.82 -18.85 -15.28
CA CYS A 226 4.92 -18.77 -16.26
C CYS A 226 4.89 -17.58 -17.25
N ASP A 227 3.75 -17.03 -17.69
CA ASP A 227 3.78 -15.95 -18.71
C ASP A 227 3.68 -14.52 -18.14
N LEU A 228 3.19 -14.39 -16.91
CA LEU A 228 2.90 -13.09 -16.29
C LEU A 228 4.08 -12.47 -15.53
N SER A 229 5.09 -13.25 -15.14
CA SER A 229 6.28 -12.73 -14.45
C SER A 229 7.09 -11.79 -15.34
N MET A 230 7.20 -12.09 -16.64
CA MET A 230 7.92 -11.24 -17.59
C MET A 230 7.17 -9.94 -17.89
N GLU A 231 5.84 -9.98 -17.96
CA GLU A 231 5.02 -8.79 -18.16
C GLU A 231 5.05 -7.88 -16.93
N GLN A 232 4.85 -8.44 -15.73
CA GLN A 232 4.97 -7.70 -14.47
C GLN A 232 6.34 -7.03 -14.33
N LYS A 233 7.40 -7.78 -14.69
CA LYS A 233 8.75 -7.25 -14.70
C LYS A 233 8.90 -6.08 -15.67
N THR A 234 8.56 -6.31 -16.94
CA THR A 234 8.81 -5.33 -18.02
C THR A 234 7.93 -4.08 -17.90
N LEU A 235 6.67 -4.23 -17.47
CA LEU A 235 5.72 -3.11 -17.40
C LEU A 235 5.80 -2.32 -16.10
N PHE A 236 6.21 -2.96 -15.01
CA PHE A 236 6.15 -2.35 -13.68
C PHE A 236 7.51 -2.35 -12.98
N LEU A 237 8.12 -3.51 -12.72
CA LEU A 237 9.31 -3.57 -11.86
C LEU A 237 10.55 -2.93 -12.48
N ASP A 238 10.74 -3.01 -13.79
CA ASP A 238 11.88 -2.40 -14.49
C ASP A 238 11.87 -0.86 -14.44
N ARG A 239 10.78 -0.25 -13.94
CA ARG A 239 10.67 1.20 -13.69
C ARG A 239 11.32 1.62 -12.38
N TYR A 240 11.58 0.69 -11.47
CA TYR A 240 11.98 0.97 -10.10
C TYR A 240 13.39 0.44 -9.83
N GLU A 241 14.13 1.20 -9.04
CA GLU A 241 15.41 0.75 -8.50
C GLU A 241 15.21 -0.32 -7.43
N GLU A 242 16.26 -1.08 -7.13
CA GLU A 242 16.18 -2.20 -6.16
C GLU A 242 15.65 -1.80 -4.79
N TRP A 243 16.09 -0.65 -4.31
CA TRP A 243 15.69 -0.15 -2.99
C TRP A 243 14.23 0.27 -2.97
N GLU A 244 13.67 0.70 -4.10
CA GLU A 244 12.26 1.06 -4.26
C GLU A 244 11.36 -0.17 -4.28
N ILE A 245 11.83 -1.26 -4.89
CA ILE A 245 11.15 -2.56 -4.82
C ILE A 245 11.17 -3.07 -3.37
N GLU A 246 12.30 -2.93 -2.67
CA GLU A 246 12.39 -3.31 -1.25
C GLU A 246 11.46 -2.47 -0.36
N GLU A 247 11.22 -1.18 -0.68
CA GLU A 247 10.21 -0.35 0.00
C GLU A 247 8.82 -1.00 -0.10
N MET A 248 8.42 -1.46 -1.29
CA MET A 248 7.16 -2.18 -1.49
C MET A 248 7.12 -3.49 -0.71
N VAL A 249 8.22 -4.26 -0.70
CA VAL A 249 8.31 -5.54 0.01
C VAL A 249 8.11 -5.33 1.52
N CYS A 250 8.68 -4.27 2.08
CA CYS A 250 8.49 -3.92 3.50
C CYS A 250 7.02 -3.59 3.81
N VAL A 251 6.35 -2.82 2.95
CA VAL A 251 4.92 -2.49 3.12
C VAL A 251 4.03 -3.73 2.95
N ARG A 252 4.30 -4.59 1.97
CA ARG A 252 3.59 -5.88 1.81
C ARG A 252 3.76 -6.78 3.03
N ASP A 253 4.98 -6.89 3.57
CA ASP A 253 5.22 -7.66 4.80
C ASP A 253 4.38 -7.12 5.97
N TRP A 254 4.28 -5.80 6.07
CA TRP A 254 3.43 -5.16 7.07
C TRP A 254 1.94 -5.47 6.85
N TYR A 255 1.42 -5.33 5.62
CA TYR A 255 0.03 -5.72 5.29
C TYR A 255 -0.31 -7.15 5.74
N ARG A 256 0.55 -8.10 5.37
CA ARG A 256 0.37 -9.51 5.75
C ARG A 256 0.31 -9.69 7.27
N ARG A 257 1.09 -8.92 8.02
CA ARG A 257 1.05 -8.95 9.49
C ARG A 257 -0.20 -8.30 10.05
N GLU A 258 -0.65 -7.19 9.49
CA GLU A 258 -1.90 -6.51 9.89
C GLU A 258 -3.10 -7.44 9.70
N TYR A 259 -3.28 -8.01 8.50
CA TYR A 259 -4.38 -8.95 8.26
C TYR A 259 -4.21 -10.27 9.02
N GLY A 260 -2.99 -10.80 9.13
CA GLY A 260 -2.71 -12.00 9.91
C GLY A 260 -2.98 -11.83 11.41
N ALA A 261 -2.81 -10.63 11.97
CA ALA A 261 -3.17 -10.34 13.35
C ALA A 261 -4.69 -10.35 13.56
N LEU A 262 -5.46 -9.77 12.64
CA LEU A 262 -6.93 -9.82 12.69
C LEU A 262 -7.45 -11.25 12.71
N TYR A 263 -6.83 -12.15 11.94
CA TYR A 263 -7.17 -13.57 12.00
C TYR A 263 -6.95 -14.17 13.38
N LYS A 264 -5.75 -13.98 13.95
CA LYS A 264 -5.41 -14.51 15.27
C LYS A 264 -6.30 -13.91 16.38
N GLN A 265 -6.74 -12.67 16.20
CA GLN A 265 -7.56 -11.96 17.15
C GLN A 265 -9.04 -12.40 17.11
N TYR A 266 -9.56 -12.74 15.93
CA TYR A 266 -10.99 -13.00 15.69
C TYR A 266 -11.27 -14.38 15.06
N PRO A 267 -10.78 -15.49 15.65
CA PRO A 267 -10.90 -16.82 15.03
C PRO A 267 -12.36 -17.28 14.91
N LYS A 268 -13.25 -16.82 15.79
CA LYS A 268 -14.67 -17.19 15.76
C LYS A 268 -15.40 -16.53 14.60
N GLU A 269 -15.22 -15.22 14.44
CA GLU A 269 -15.84 -14.43 13.38
C GLU A 269 -15.42 -14.94 12.00
N TRP A 270 -14.14 -15.27 11.84
CA TRP A 270 -13.64 -15.92 10.63
C TRP A 270 -14.22 -17.30 10.40
N LYS A 271 -14.38 -18.12 11.46
CA LYS A 271 -15.02 -19.43 11.36
C LYS A 271 -16.47 -19.30 10.85
N ASP A 272 -17.22 -18.31 11.33
CA ASP A 272 -18.59 -18.07 10.88
C ASP A 272 -18.65 -17.75 9.38
N VAL A 273 -17.73 -16.91 8.89
CA VAL A 273 -17.58 -16.62 7.46
C VAL A 273 -17.25 -17.89 6.66
N TRP A 274 -16.39 -18.76 7.16
CA TRP A 274 -16.05 -20.00 6.44
C TRP A 274 -17.15 -21.02 6.41
N ILE A 275 -17.87 -21.20 7.52
CA ILE A 275 -19.07 -22.04 7.55
C ILE A 275 -20.04 -21.56 6.49
N TYR A 276 -20.21 -20.24 6.37
CA TYR A 276 -21.10 -19.66 5.37
C TYR A 276 -20.60 -19.90 3.93
N GLN A 277 -19.31 -19.70 3.67
CA GLN A 277 -18.71 -19.97 2.35
C GLN A 277 -18.88 -21.44 1.96
N GLU A 278 -18.54 -22.38 2.85
CA GLU A 278 -18.68 -23.81 2.56
C GLU A 278 -20.16 -24.23 2.44
N TRP A 279 -21.09 -23.53 3.10
CA TRP A 279 -22.52 -23.76 2.91
C TRP A 279 -23.02 -23.29 1.53
N ILE A 280 -22.54 -22.14 1.05
CA ILE A 280 -22.84 -21.67 -0.30
C ILE A 280 -22.26 -22.61 -1.36
N ASP A 281 -21.02 -23.07 -1.13
CA ASP A 281 -20.26 -23.90 -2.07
C ASP A 281 -20.61 -25.39 -2.00
N GLY A 282 -21.25 -25.80 -0.91
CA GLY A 282 -21.59 -27.17 -0.60
C GLY A 282 -22.81 -27.70 -1.36
N PRO A 283 -23.19 -28.97 -1.11
CA PRO A 283 -24.42 -29.53 -1.65
C PRO A 283 -25.63 -28.66 -1.27
N GLN A 284 -26.50 -28.35 -2.24
CA GLN A 284 -27.66 -27.46 -2.05
C GLN A 284 -28.67 -27.92 -0.98
N PHE A 285 -28.52 -29.14 -0.45
CA PHE A 285 -29.44 -29.74 0.51
C PHE A 285 -28.95 -29.66 1.95
N ASP A 286 -27.68 -29.30 2.18
CA ASP A 286 -27.14 -29.22 3.54
C ASP A 286 -27.61 -27.92 4.21
N THR A 287 -28.05 -28.01 5.45
CA THR A 287 -28.35 -26.86 6.29
C THR A 287 -27.05 -26.22 6.81
N LEU A 288 -27.12 -24.93 7.18
CA LEU A 288 -25.96 -24.24 7.77
C LEU A 288 -25.45 -24.94 9.03
N GLU A 289 -26.36 -25.54 9.82
CA GLU A 289 -26.03 -26.31 11.02
C GLU A 289 -25.32 -27.63 10.69
N GLU A 290 -25.73 -28.32 9.62
CA GLU A 290 -25.05 -29.53 9.13
C GLU A 290 -23.64 -29.20 8.63
N VAL A 291 -23.46 -28.09 7.91
CA VAL A 291 -22.13 -27.63 7.45
C VAL A 291 -21.25 -27.20 8.62
N ALA A 292 -21.81 -26.49 9.61
CA ALA A 292 -21.08 -26.06 10.81
C ALA A 292 -20.56 -27.26 11.64
N ASN A 293 -21.28 -28.38 11.61
CA ASN A 293 -20.95 -29.61 12.30
C ASN A 293 -20.27 -30.66 11.40
N SER A 294 -20.04 -30.33 10.13
CA SER A 294 -19.47 -31.24 9.16
C SER A 294 -18.01 -31.52 9.46
N GLU A 295 -17.62 -32.80 9.44
CA GLU A 295 -16.22 -33.23 9.50
C GLU A 295 -15.41 -32.69 8.29
N TRP A 296 -16.10 -32.28 7.22
CA TRP A 296 -15.52 -31.68 6.02
C TRP A 296 -15.26 -30.18 6.14
N LEU A 297 -15.65 -29.52 7.25
CA LEU A 297 -15.23 -28.15 7.54
C LEU A 297 -13.72 -28.18 7.82
N ARG A 298 -12.93 -28.22 6.75
CA ARG A 298 -11.48 -28.25 6.83
C ARG A 298 -11.05 -27.00 7.58
N GLU A 299 -10.29 -27.21 8.65
CA GLU A 299 -9.57 -26.13 9.29
C GLU A 299 -8.68 -25.49 8.23
N LYS A 300 -9.02 -24.25 7.84
CA LYS A 300 -8.28 -23.50 6.82
C LYS A 300 -6.84 -23.37 7.30
N ASP A 301 -5.91 -23.81 6.46
CA ASP A 301 -4.51 -23.82 6.84
C ASP A 301 -3.86 -22.46 6.60
N TRP A 302 -2.59 -22.34 6.94
CA TRP A 302 -1.84 -21.10 6.78
C TRP A 302 -1.85 -20.54 5.34
N LEU A 303 -1.93 -21.40 4.32
CA LEU A 303 -1.95 -20.99 2.92
C LEU A 303 -3.26 -20.30 2.56
N ASP A 304 -4.39 -20.78 3.09
CA ASP A 304 -5.69 -20.12 2.95
C ASP A 304 -5.66 -18.68 3.51
N TRP A 305 -4.92 -18.47 4.60
CA TRP A 305 -4.79 -17.15 5.24
C TRP A 305 -3.86 -16.18 4.51
N GLU A 306 -2.75 -16.68 3.97
CA GLU A 306 -1.86 -15.89 3.13
C GLU A 306 -2.62 -15.35 1.92
N ASN A 307 -3.39 -16.23 1.30
CA ASN A 307 -4.32 -15.94 0.22
C ASN A 307 -5.35 -14.84 0.57
N VAL A 308 -6.03 -14.95 1.71
CA VAL A 308 -6.99 -13.92 2.17
C VAL A 308 -6.30 -12.59 2.41
N SER A 309 -5.11 -12.59 3.02
CA SER A 309 -4.36 -11.36 3.30
C SER A 309 -3.98 -10.62 2.03
N GLU A 310 -3.66 -11.36 0.98
CA GLU A 310 -3.23 -10.83 -0.31
C GLU A 310 -4.39 -10.35 -1.16
N LEU A 311 -5.52 -11.07 -1.13
CA LEU A 311 -6.78 -10.56 -1.67
C LEU A 311 -7.22 -9.28 -0.94
N SER A 312 -7.06 -9.23 0.38
CA SER A 312 -7.36 -8.02 1.16
C SER A 312 -6.44 -6.86 0.77
N MET A 313 -5.15 -7.14 0.50
CA MET A 313 -4.21 -6.13 0.00
C MET A 313 -4.55 -5.69 -1.44
N SER A 314 -5.14 -6.55 -2.27
CA SER A 314 -5.58 -6.22 -3.64
C SER A 314 -6.62 -5.10 -3.68
N LYS A 315 -7.42 -5.02 -2.62
CA LYS A 315 -8.43 -3.97 -2.41
C LYS A 315 -7.84 -2.63 -1.95
N GLY A 316 -6.52 -2.55 -1.84
CA GLY A 316 -5.80 -1.32 -1.60
C GLY A 316 -5.75 -0.88 -0.14
N PHE A 317 -5.10 0.26 0.09
CA PHE A 317 -4.91 0.79 1.45
C PHE A 317 -6.19 1.32 2.09
N GLU A 318 -7.20 1.67 1.30
CA GLU A 318 -8.49 2.15 1.81
C GLU A 318 -9.22 1.09 2.62
N LEU A 319 -9.18 -0.17 2.17
CA LEU A 319 -9.78 -1.28 2.91
C LEU A 319 -9.13 -1.42 4.28
N LEU A 320 -7.79 -1.45 4.36
CA LEU A 320 -7.10 -1.59 5.63
C LEU A 320 -7.42 -0.43 6.57
N ALA A 321 -7.43 0.81 6.07
CA ALA A 321 -7.81 1.98 6.86
C ALA A 321 -9.25 1.83 7.40
N GLU A 322 -10.20 1.42 6.56
CA GLU A 322 -11.58 1.23 6.99
C GLU A 322 -11.73 0.11 8.01
N VAL A 323 -11.06 -1.02 7.81
CA VAL A 323 -11.03 -2.13 8.76
C VAL A 323 -10.48 -1.67 10.10
N LYS A 324 -9.42 -0.86 10.13
CA LYS A 324 -8.86 -0.34 11.39
C LYS A 324 -9.86 0.57 12.12
N ARG A 325 -10.69 1.34 11.40
CA ARG A 325 -11.75 2.19 11.97
C ARG A 325 -12.95 1.44 12.56
N LYS A 326 -13.21 0.19 12.16
CA LYS A 326 -14.32 -0.59 12.76
C LYS A 326 -14.01 -0.95 14.21
N GLU A 327 -15.04 -1.01 15.05
CA GLU A 327 -14.88 -1.23 16.49
C GLU A 327 -14.87 -2.73 16.83
N THR A 328 -15.76 -3.51 16.20
CA THR A 328 -15.94 -4.92 16.54
C THR A 328 -15.20 -5.86 15.58
N GLY A 329 -14.79 -7.04 16.08
CA GLY A 329 -14.21 -8.10 15.24
C GLY A 329 -15.13 -8.52 14.10
N LYS A 330 -16.44 -8.61 14.38
CA LYS A 330 -17.46 -8.98 13.39
C LYS A 330 -17.53 -7.98 12.25
N GLU A 331 -17.55 -6.68 12.54
CA GLU A 331 -17.55 -5.64 11.49
C GLU A 331 -16.26 -5.66 10.65
N LYS A 332 -15.10 -5.87 11.29
CA LYS A 332 -13.81 -5.98 10.60
C LYS A 332 -13.80 -7.16 9.63
N VAL A 333 -14.15 -8.35 10.11
CA VAL A 333 -14.15 -9.59 9.31
C VAL A 333 -15.19 -9.51 8.18
N ASN A 334 -16.41 -9.05 8.47
CA ASN A 334 -17.44 -8.87 7.46
C ASN A 334 -17.00 -7.87 6.38
N LEU A 335 -16.39 -6.75 6.75
CA LEU A 335 -15.89 -5.77 5.79
C LEU A 335 -14.82 -6.36 4.87
N ILE A 336 -13.86 -7.10 5.42
CA ILE A 336 -12.82 -7.77 4.62
C ILE A 336 -13.46 -8.77 3.66
N TYR A 337 -14.35 -9.61 4.17
CA TYR A 337 -15.00 -10.64 3.37
C TYR A 337 -15.84 -10.03 2.23
N SER A 338 -16.68 -9.03 2.54
CA SER A 338 -17.46 -8.31 1.53
C SER A 338 -16.59 -7.60 0.51
N ALA A 339 -15.44 -7.06 0.92
CA ALA A 339 -14.52 -6.40 0.01
C ALA A 339 -13.83 -7.41 -0.92
N ILE A 340 -13.46 -8.59 -0.42
CA ILE A 340 -12.90 -9.67 -1.25
C ILE A 340 -13.93 -10.17 -2.25
N ASP A 341 -15.18 -10.34 -1.81
CA ASP A 341 -16.30 -10.84 -2.62
C ASP A 341 -16.72 -9.85 -3.73
N ASN A 342 -16.91 -8.58 -3.40
CA ASN A 342 -17.27 -7.57 -4.39
C ASN A 342 -16.09 -7.24 -5.31
N ASP A 343 -16.29 -7.39 -6.62
CA ASP A 343 -15.29 -7.05 -7.64
C ASP A 343 -13.93 -7.69 -7.36
N ALA A 344 -13.93 -9.02 -7.16
CA ALA A 344 -12.72 -9.80 -6.92
C ALA A 344 -11.70 -9.59 -8.04
N ILE A 345 -10.86 -8.58 -7.84
CA ILE A 345 -9.60 -8.36 -8.51
C ILE A 345 -8.73 -9.53 -8.11
N HIS A 346 -8.62 -10.50 -9.00
CA HIS A 346 -7.83 -11.70 -8.77
C HIS A 346 -6.38 -11.40 -9.09
N PHE A 347 -5.51 -11.54 -8.09
CA PHE A 347 -4.09 -11.61 -8.35
C PHE A 347 -3.72 -12.95 -8.97
N ILE A 348 -2.87 -12.89 -9.98
CA ILE A 348 -2.19 -14.06 -10.52
C ILE A 348 -0.98 -14.31 -9.61
N ASP A 349 -0.96 -15.48 -9.00
CA ASP A 349 0.16 -16.03 -8.22
C ASP A 349 0.74 -15.07 -7.16
N VAL A 350 -0.05 -14.95 -6.11
CA VAL A 350 0.17 -14.15 -4.91
C VAL A 350 1.45 -14.52 -4.16
N ASP A 351 1.88 -15.78 -4.21
CA ASP A 351 2.92 -16.29 -3.32
C ASP A 351 4.24 -15.52 -3.52
N ASP A 352 4.43 -14.93 -4.70
CA ASP A 352 5.78 -14.64 -5.14
C ASP A 352 6.02 -13.35 -5.96
N PHE A 353 5.01 -12.53 -6.28
CA PHE A 353 5.23 -11.39 -7.20
C PHE A 353 6.23 -10.34 -6.71
N LEU A 354 6.42 -10.16 -5.40
CA LEU A 354 7.53 -9.37 -4.80
C LEU A 354 8.61 -10.26 -4.15
N SER A 355 8.31 -11.54 -3.89
CA SER A 355 9.22 -12.48 -3.22
C SER A 355 10.15 -13.18 -4.22
N MET A 356 9.60 -13.85 -5.25
CA MET A 356 10.37 -14.40 -6.38
C MET A 356 10.99 -13.31 -7.20
N THR A 357 10.32 -12.18 -7.44
CA THR A 357 10.94 -11.14 -8.28
C THR A 357 12.22 -10.64 -7.68
N LEU A 358 12.40 -10.51 -6.37
CA LEU A 358 13.73 -10.21 -5.84
C LEU A 358 14.72 -11.36 -6.09
N GLU A 359 14.38 -12.62 -5.78
CA GLU A 359 15.28 -13.78 -5.94
C GLU A 359 15.63 -14.07 -7.42
N GLU A 360 14.67 -14.03 -8.34
CA GLU A 360 14.85 -14.18 -9.78
C GLU A 360 15.54 -12.97 -10.43
N TRP A 361 15.18 -11.75 -10.03
CA TRP A 361 15.85 -10.54 -10.50
C TRP A 361 17.32 -10.52 -10.05
N GLN A 362 17.62 -11.03 -8.86
CA GLN A 362 19.00 -11.26 -8.40
C GLN A 362 19.71 -12.34 -9.23
N ILE A 363 19.05 -13.47 -9.53
CA ILE A 363 19.62 -14.51 -10.42
C ILE A 363 19.92 -13.94 -11.82
N LEU A 364 19.10 -13.01 -12.31
CA LEU A 364 19.27 -12.38 -13.60
C LEU A 364 20.36 -11.30 -13.61
N ARG A 365 20.52 -10.50 -12.54
CA ARG A 365 21.59 -9.48 -12.44
C ARG A 365 22.93 -10.00 -11.91
N THR A 366 22.97 -11.09 -11.14
CA THR A 366 24.25 -11.72 -10.73
C THR A 366 25.02 -12.31 -11.91
N LYS A 367 24.37 -12.54 -13.06
CA LYS A 367 25.07 -12.83 -14.32
C LYS A 367 25.91 -11.65 -14.84
N ASP A 368 25.72 -10.45 -14.29
CA ASP A 368 26.43 -9.20 -14.63
C ASP A 368 27.55 -8.85 -13.61
N ALA A 369 28.02 -9.84 -12.83
CA ALA A 369 28.96 -9.73 -11.70
C ALA A 369 30.41 -9.31 -12.05
N THR A 370 30.58 -8.16 -12.71
CA THR A 370 31.89 -7.49 -12.88
C THR A 370 32.09 -6.31 -11.92
N ARG A 371 31.13 -5.99 -11.04
CA ARG A 371 31.28 -4.91 -10.04
C ARG A 371 32.18 -5.36 -8.89
N LYS A 372 33.38 -4.75 -8.82
CA LYS A 372 34.36 -4.93 -7.74
C LYS A 372 33.82 -4.42 -6.40
N ASP A 373 34.14 -5.14 -5.33
CA ASP A 373 33.86 -4.77 -3.93
C ASP A 373 34.37 -3.35 -3.61
N ILE A 374 33.51 -2.51 -3.02
CA ILE A 374 33.88 -1.17 -2.54
C ILE A 374 34.34 -1.25 -1.07
N PRO A 375 35.57 -0.83 -0.71
CA PRO A 375 36.08 -0.87 0.67
C PRO A 375 35.29 0.01 1.66
N ILE A 376 35.27 -0.37 2.96
CA ILE A 376 34.50 0.34 4.02
C ILE A 376 34.94 1.78 4.22
N GLN A 377 36.23 2.02 4.06
CA GLN A 377 36.84 3.33 4.20
C GLN A 377 36.48 4.24 3.03
N THR A 378 36.33 3.69 1.81
CA THR A 378 35.87 4.43 0.63
C THR A 378 34.42 4.85 0.79
N LEU A 379 33.56 3.96 1.31
CA LEU A 379 32.17 4.29 1.63
C LEU A 379 32.08 5.32 2.75
N GLN A 380 32.77 5.14 3.88
CA GLN A 380 32.79 6.15 4.95
C GLN A 380 33.36 7.49 4.48
N LYS A 381 34.30 7.47 3.53
CA LYS A 381 34.84 8.66 2.88
C LYS A 381 33.80 9.29 1.95
N CYS A 382 33.12 8.53 1.09
CA CYS A 382 32.00 9.01 0.27
C CYS A 382 30.83 9.54 1.14
N LEU A 383 30.48 8.85 2.22
CA LEU A 383 29.44 9.22 3.19
C LEU A 383 29.80 10.51 3.98
N LYS A 384 31.10 10.75 4.21
CA LYS A 384 31.61 11.98 4.85
C LYS A 384 31.83 13.13 3.85
N GLU A 385 32.19 12.83 2.61
CA GLU A 385 32.44 13.79 1.54
C GLU A 385 31.15 14.22 0.83
N GLN A 386 30.08 13.42 0.92
CA GLN A 386 28.71 13.80 0.56
C GLN A 386 28.08 14.64 1.67
N SER A 387 28.58 15.85 1.88
CA SER A 387 27.85 16.90 2.60
C SER A 387 26.56 17.34 1.89
N ALA A 388 26.32 16.82 0.68
CA ALA A 388 25.10 16.91 -0.09
C ALA A 388 24.49 15.51 -0.24
N TRP A 389 23.81 15.06 0.81
CA TRP A 389 22.78 14.03 0.67
C TRP A 389 21.62 14.66 -0.09
N GLU A 390 21.79 14.86 -1.40
CA GLU A 390 20.67 15.23 -2.26
C GLU A 390 19.57 14.19 -2.09
N GLU A 391 18.36 14.68 -1.85
CA GLU A 391 17.13 14.00 -1.42
C GLU A 391 16.66 12.84 -2.34
N SER A 392 17.47 12.42 -3.32
CA SER A 392 17.07 11.58 -4.46
C SER A 392 18.02 10.42 -4.80
N GLY A 393 19.17 10.23 -4.10
CA GLY A 393 20.24 9.37 -4.64
C GLY A 393 20.18 7.85 -4.36
N CYS A 394 19.90 7.43 -3.13
CA CYS A 394 19.69 6.03 -2.71
C CYS A 394 19.42 6.00 -1.20
N ASN A 395 18.65 5.02 -0.71
CA ASN A 395 18.43 4.89 0.73
C ASN A 395 19.71 4.38 1.43
N ALA A 396 20.25 5.14 2.39
CA ALA A 396 21.42 4.75 3.17
C ALA A 396 21.25 3.41 3.93
N ALA A 397 20.04 3.11 4.41
CA ALA A 397 19.66 1.83 5.00
C ALA A 397 19.84 0.69 4.01
N TRP A 398 19.41 0.88 2.75
CA TRP A 398 19.59 -0.10 1.69
C TRP A 398 21.07 -0.34 1.41
N CYS A 399 21.87 0.72 1.25
CA CYS A 399 23.30 0.59 1.01
C CYS A 399 24.02 -0.14 2.17
N TRP A 400 23.63 0.15 3.41
CA TRP A 400 24.14 -0.54 4.60
C TRP A 400 23.83 -2.04 4.57
N VAL A 401 22.59 -2.40 4.25
CA VAL A 401 22.14 -3.80 4.21
C VAL A 401 22.71 -4.58 3.02
N ARG A 402 22.62 -4.03 1.80
CA ARG A 402 23.06 -4.69 0.56
C ARG A 402 24.52 -5.12 0.62
N ARG A 403 25.35 -4.34 1.29
CA ARG A 403 26.75 -4.66 1.49
C ARG A 403 26.99 -5.96 2.27
N GLN A 404 26.15 -6.22 3.27
CA GLN A 404 26.27 -7.43 4.09
C GLN A 404 25.70 -8.64 3.37
N TRP A 405 24.69 -8.42 2.53
CA TRP A 405 24.12 -9.44 1.66
C TRP A 405 25.14 -10.04 0.70
N GLU A 406 25.95 -9.23 0.03
CA GLU A 406 26.97 -9.71 -0.93
C GLU A 406 27.97 -10.71 -0.33
N ARG A 407 28.08 -10.76 1.01
CA ARG A 407 28.95 -11.70 1.73
C ARG A 407 28.31 -13.08 1.99
N ASP A 408 27.00 -13.13 2.25
CA ASP A 408 26.28 -14.37 2.60
C ASP A 408 24.77 -14.29 2.25
N HIS A 409 24.42 -14.75 1.05
CA HIS A 409 23.03 -14.80 0.57
C HIS A 409 22.11 -15.63 1.46
N ARG A 410 22.58 -16.75 2.02
CA ARG A 410 21.74 -17.65 2.82
C ARG A 410 21.37 -16.99 4.15
N LYS A 411 22.29 -16.22 4.71
CA LYS A 411 22.05 -15.46 5.94
C LYS A 411 21.12 -14.28 5.70
N TRP A 412 21.25 -13.61 4.55
CA TRP A 412 20.30 -12.57 4.14
C TRP A 412 18.86 -13.05 4.10
N TYR A 413 18.58 -14.26 3.59
CA TYR A 413 17.22 -14.80 3.59
C TYR A 413 16.57 -14.81 4.98
N GLN A 414 17.35 -15.02 6.04
CA GLN A 414 16.86 -15.00 7.41
C GLN A 414 16.82 -13.57 7.99
N THR A 415 17.92 -12.83 7.90
CA THR A 415 18.04 -11.50 8.52
C THR A 415 17.23 -10.44 7.77
N GLY A 416 17.17 -10.52 6.45
CA GLY A 416 16.37 -9.64 5.60
C GLY A 416 14.87 -9.76 5.89
N LYS A 417 14.35 -10.95 6.19
CA LYS A 417 12.95 -11.11 6.64
C LYS A 417 12.67 -10.35 7.93
N CYS A 418 13.62 -10.31 8.88
CA CYS A 418 13.51 -9.52 10.11
C CYS A 418 13.60 -8.02 9.83
N LEU A 419 14.57 -7.58 9.04
CA LEU A 419 14.74 -6.16 8.71
C LEU A 419 13.54 -5.59 7.93
N ARG A 420 12.99 -6.34 6.97
CA ARG A 420 11.77 -5.98 6.24
C ARG A 420 10.57 -5.76 7.17
N SER A 421 10.45 -6.58 8.22
CA SER A 421 9.37 -6.42 9.21
C SER A 421 9.49 -5.13 10.03
N TRP A 422 10.64 -4.46 9.96
CA TRP A 422 10.88 -3.14 10.55
C TRP A 422 10.83 -1.98 9.55
N GLY A 423 10.60 -2.25 8.26
CA GLY A 423 10.61 -1.21 7.25
C GLY A 423 11.97 -0.50 7.15
N TYR A 424 13.08 -1.21 7.31
CA TYR A 424 14.42 -0.61 7.42
C TYR A 424 14.76 0.35 6.25
N VAL A 425 14.32 0.01 5.05
CA VAL A 425 14.51 0.81 3.82
C VAL A 425 13.65 2.08 3.79
N MET A 426 12.88 2.36 4.84
CA MET A 426 12.19 3.62 5.00
C MET A 426 13.03 4.60 5.83
N TRP A 427 13.94 4.11 6.68
CA TRP A 427 14.68 4.96 7.61
C TRP A 427 15.61 5.93 6.91
N ASP A 428 15.71 7.12 7.50
CA ASP A 428 16.73 8.07 7.11
C ASP A 428 18.11 7.74 7.68
N ALA A 429 19.13 8.23 6.99
CA ALA A 429 20.52 8.12 7.41
C ALA A 429 20.75 8.69 8.82
N TRP A 430 20.16 9.83 9.15
CA TRP A 430 20.30 10.43 10.48
C TRP A 430 19.68 9.55 11.58
N ARG A 431 18.59 8.84 11.29
CA ARG A 431 17.94 7.92 12.26
C ARG A 431 18.83 6.72 12.51
N LEU A 432 19.38 6.14 11.45
CA LEU A 432 20.34 5.04 11.52
C LEU A 432 21.59 5.41 12.32
N ASP A 433 22.13 6.61 12.09
CA ASP A 433 23.30 7.13 12.81
C ASP A 433 22.99 7.37 14.29
N ALA A 434 21.87 8.03 14.59
CA ALA A 434 21.41 8.29 15.96
C ALA A 434 21.17 7.00 16.77
N LEU A 435 20.74 5.92 16.10
CA LEU A 435 20.56 4.60 16.70
C LEU A 435 21.85 3.75 16.72
N GLY A 436 22.96 4.28 16.21
CA GLY A 436 24.25 3.58 16.14
C GLY A 436 24.23 2.33 15.26
N ILE A 437 23.33 2.27 14.27
CA ILE A 437 23.13 1.10 13.41
C ILE A 437 24.28 0.92 12.43
N PHE A 438 24.80 2.02 11.86
CA PHE A 438 25.92 1.97 10.91
C PHE A 438 27.21 1.39 11.51
N GLY A 439 27.36 1.41 12.84
CA GLY A 439 28.50 0.85 13.54
C GLY A 439 28.42 -0.66 13.79
N ARG A 440 27.30 -1.31 13.46
CA ARG A 440 27.06 -2.73 13.75
C ARG A 440 27.02 -3.55 12.47
N ASP A 441 27.46 -4.80 12.58
CA ASP A 441 27.21 -5.76 11.52
C ASP A 441 25.74 -6.20 11.54
N VAL A 442 25.11 -6.36 10.38
CA VAL A 442 23.74 -6.91 10.25
C VAL A 442 23.66 -8.29 10.92
N ASP A 443 24.78 -9.01 10.89
CA ASP A 443 24.94 -10.32 11.49
C ASP A 443 24.87 -10.33 13.02
N GLU A 444 25.32 -9.25 13.65
CA GLU A 444 25.28 -9.09 15.11
C GLU A 444 23.87 -8.80 15.63
N ILE A 445 22.95 -8.42 14.75
CA ILE A 445 21.57 -8.07 15.11
C ILE A 445 20.73 -9.32 15.42
N GLY A 446 21.16 -10.51 14.97
CA GLY A 446 20.46 -11.77 15.20
C GLY A 446 19.02 -11.78 14.68
N ARG A 447 18.18 -12.71 15.13
CA ARG A 447 16.73 -12.64 14.87
C ARG A 447 16.10 -11.61 15.82
N HIS A 448 15.40 -10.65 15.24
CA HIS A 448 14.76 -9.52 15.92
C HIS A 448 13.42 -9.17 15.24
N GLY A 449 12.66 -8.26 15.85
CA GLY A 449 11.44 -7.72 15.28
C GLY A 449 10.15 -8.50 15.47
N PRO A 450 9.04 -8.01 14.90
CA PRO A 450 7.73 -8.62 15.01
C PRO A 450 7.75 -10.13 14.71
N LYS A 451 8.57 -10.56 13.74
CA LYS A 451 8.72 -11.98 13.38
C LYS A 451 9.43 -12.82 14.44
N LYS A 452 10.31 -12.25 15.28
CA LYS A 452 10.91 -12.96 16.43
C LYS A 452 9.87 -13.22 17.52
N TYR A 453 8.98 -12.25 17.76
CA TYR A 453 8.00 -12.30 18.84
C TYR A 453 6.64 -12.90 18.42
N GLY A 454 6.62 -13.76 17.40
CA GLY A 454 5.40 -14.47 16.97
C GLY A 454 4.41 -13.63 16.15
N GLY A 455 4.84 -12.47 15.65
CA GLY A 455 4.04 -11.60 14.80
C GLY A 455 2.91 -10.87 15.53
N ARG A 456 2.92 -10.79 16.86
CA ARG A 456 2.00 -9.88 17.57
C ARG A 456 2.32 -8.45 17.15
N LEU A 457 1.30 -7.72 16.73
CA LEU A 457 1.44 -6.30 16.47
C LEU A 457 1.50 -5.59 17.82
N LEU A 458 2.56 -4.82 18.04
CA LEU A 458 2.78 -4.11 19.31
C LEU A 458 1.69 -3.07 19.62
N SER A 459 0.82 -2.73 18.67
CA SER A 459 -0.37 -1.91 18.94
C SER A 459 -1.39 -2.59 19.85
N GLU A 460 -1.34 -3.92 19.99
CA GLU A 460 -2.24 -4.70 20.86
C GLU A 460 -1.94 -4.52 22.36
N SER A 461 -0.76 -4.02 22.73
CA SER A 461 -0.33 -3.97 24.14
C SER A 461 -0.88 -2.78 24.94
N LYS A 462 -1.81 -1.98 24.41
CA LYS A 462 -2.38 -0.84 25.14
C LYS A 462 -3.55 -1.19 26.06
N THR A 463 -4.14 -2.38 25.93
CA THR A 463 -5.42 -2.69 26.59
C THR A 463 -5.31 -3.60 27.82
N GLU A 464 -4.13 -4.10 28.19
CA GLU A 464 -4.00 -5.10 29.28
C GLU A 464 -3.34 -4.58 30.58
N LEU A 465 -3.23 -3.26 30.79
CA LEU A 465 -2.51 -2.71 31.96
C LEU A 465 -3.34 -1.83 32.91
N PHE A 466 -4.67 -1.89 32.83
CA PHE A 466 -5.55 -1.26 33.83
C PHE A 466 -6.66 -2.22 34.23
N ASP A 467 -6.30 -3.25 34.99
CA ASP A 467 -7.19 -3.94 35.93
C ASP A 467 -6.29 -4.71 36.92
N GLU A 468 -5.78 -3.99 37.92
CA GLU A 468 -5.38 -4.52 39.23
C GLU A 468 -6.02 -3.68 40.34
#